data_AF-J9GIN7-F1
#
_entry.id   AF-J9GIN7-F1
#
_cell.length_a   1.000
_cell.length_b   1.000
_cell.length_c   1.000
_cell.angle_alpha   90.00
_cell.angle_beta   90.00
_cell.angle_gamma   90.00
#
_symmetry.space_group_name_H-M   'P 1'
#
loop_
_entity.id
_entity.type
_entity.pdbx_description
1 polymer ?
#
loop_
_entity_poly.entity_id
_entity_poly.type
_entity_poly.pdbx_seq_one_letter_code
_entity_poly.pdbx_strand_id
1 'polypeptide(L)' 'MEKMINGGKQLEQQPRKHVGRHWRYFYKLYKSGKLEEEYDRVIGKNSFDRLYKDGYLYTDTTILDFFMQKLHMGGSD' A
#
# COMPACT_ATOMS: atom_id res chain seq x y z
N MET A 1 -5.31 4.22 -2.54
CA MET A 1 -5.76 5.22 -1.55
C MET A 1 -7.13 4.93 -0.93
N GLU A 2 -8.07 4.34 -1.67
CA GLU A 2 -9.45 4.05 -1.20
C GLU A 2 -9.54 3.33 0.16
N LYS A 3 -8.67 2.36 0.43
CA LYS A 3 -8.61 1.67 1.73
C LYS A 3 -8.43 2.65 2.89
N MET A 4 -7.56 3.65 2.73
CA MET A 4 -7.26 4.68 3.74
C MET A 4 -8.46 5.58 4.00
N ILE A 5 -9.18 5.93 2.93
CA ILE A 5 -10.37 6.78 2.98
C ILE A 5 -11.52 6.02 3.66
N ASN A 6 -11.77 4.78 3.24
CA ASN A 6 -12.86 3.95 3.76
C ASN A 6 -12.66 3.59 5.24
N GLY A 7 -11.43 3.19 5.62
CA GLY A 7 -11.10 2.92 7.02
C GLY A 7 -11.25 4.16 7.90
N GLY A 8 -10.85 5.33 7.39
CA GLY A 8 -11.04 6.61 8.05
C GLY A 8 -12.51 6.97 8.29
N LYS A 9 -13.32 6.90 7.23
CA LYS A 9 -14.77 7.18 7.25
C LYS A 9 -15.51 6.30 8.26
N GLN A 10 -15.17 5.01 8.32
CA GLN A 10 -15.77 4.08 9.29
C GLN A 10 -15.40 4.43 10.74
N LEU A 11 -14.19 4.93 10.97
CA LEU A 11 -13.70 5.26 12.31
C LEU A 11 -14.17 6.61 12.84
N GLU A 12 -14.67 7.52 11.98
CA GLU A 12 -15.36 8.74 12.43
C GLU A 12 -16.69 8.42 13.12
N GLN A 13 -17.37 7.36 12.68
CA GLN A 13 -18.62 6.90 13.27
C GLN A 13 -18.40 6.20 14.63
N GLN A 14 -17.15 5.92 15.02
CA GLN A 14 -16.81 5.24 16.27
C GLN A 14 -16.06 6.14 17.26
N PRO A 15 -16.64 6.42 18.45
CA PRO A 15 -16.08 7.37 19.42
C PRO A 15 -14.85 6.86 20.18
N ARG A 16 -14.52 5.55 20.08
CA ARG A 16 -13.33 4.98 20.74
C ARG A 16 -12.05 5.40 19.99
N LYS A 17 -11.40 6.45 20.50
CA LYS A 17 -10.25 7.13 19.86
C LYS A 17 -8.95 6.31 19.82
N HIS A 18 -8.86 5.20 20.54
CA HIS A 18 -7.62 4.41 20.63
C HIS A 18 -7.39 3.45 19.45
N VAL A 19 -8.46 2.92 18.83
CA VAL A 19 -8.34 1.91 17.75
C VAL A 19 -8.24 2.62 16.41
N GLY A 20 -7.23 2.37 15.59
CA GLY A 20 -7.16 2.93 14.23
C GLY A 20 -6.66 4.38 14.18
N ARG A 21 -5.73 4.75 15.07
CA ARG A 21 -5.06 6.06 15.08
C ARG A 21 -4.47 6.44 13.71
N HIS A 22 -3.83 5.48 13.05
CA HIS A 22 -3.21 5.67 11.74
C HIS A 22 -4.23 6.00 10.63
N TRP A 23 -5.34 5.25 10.60
CA TRP A 23 -6.46 5.53 9.68
C TRP A 23 -7.08 6.91 9.91
N ARG A 24 -7.22 7.35 11.17
CA ARG A 24 -7.70 8.73 11.48
C ARG A 24 -6.71 9.80 11.04
N TYR A 25 -5.42 9.57 11.22
CA TYR A 25 -4.38 10.49 10.77
C TYR A 25 -4.45 10.70 9.26
N PHE A 26 -4.46 9.60 8.48
CA PHE A 26 -4.58 9.70 7.04
C PHE A 26 -5.92 10.25 6.57
N TYR A 27 -7.01 9.92 7.25
CA TYR A 27 -8.31 10.50 6.93
C TYR A 27 -8.36 12.01 7.15
N LYS A 28 -7.68 12.52 8.19
CA LYS A 28 -7.52 13.97 8.39
C LYS A 28 -6.75 14.60 7.23
N LEU A 29 -5.67 13.95 6.77
CA LEU A 29 -4.89 14.42 5.63
C LEU A 29 -5.69 14.42 4.34
N TYR A 30 -6.49 13.37 4.11
CA TYR A 30 -7.43 13.27 2.99
C TYR A 30 -8.36 14.48 2.95
N LYS A 31 -9.04 14.79 4.06
CA LYS A 31 -9.94 15.94 4.15
C LYS A 31 -9.23 17.29 3.94
N SER A 32 -7.92 17.35 4.17
CA SER A 32 -7.10 18.55 3.92
C SER A 32 -6.40 18.56 2.56
N GLY A 33 -6.60 17.56 1.71
CA GLY A 33 -5.94 17.45 0.40
C GLY A 33 -4.44 17.07 0.45
N LYS A 34 -3.91 16.65 1.60
CA LYS A 34 -2.47 16.38 1.83
C LYS A 34 -2.10 14.90 1.86
N LEU A 35 -3.04 14.03 1.51
CA LEU A 35 -2.87 12.60 1.69
C LEU A 35 -1.80 12.01 0.76
N GLU A 36 -1.77 12.43 -0.51
CA GLU A 36 -0.80 11.96 -1.50
C GLU A 36 0.64 12.36 -1.14
N GLU A 37 0.83 13.60 -0.68
CA GLU A 37 2.14 14.09 -0.24
C GLU A 37 2.70 13.27 0.93
N GLU A 38 1.86 12.99 1.93
CA GLU A 38 2.27 12.15 3.05
C GLU A 38 2.51 10.70 2.60
N TYR A 39 1.72 10.18 1.67
CA TYR A 39 1.93 8.85 1.12
C TYR A 39 3.29 8.74 0.42
N ASP A 40 3.59 9.66 -0.50
CA ASP A 40 4.86 9.75 -1.22
C ASP A 40 6.06 9.85 -0.26
N ARG A 41 5.90 10.61 0.83
CA ARG A 41 6.89 10.72 1.91
C ARG A 41 7.11 9.38 2.63
N VAL A 42 6.02 8.70 3.02
CA VAL A 42 6.07 7.43 3.78
C VAL A 42 6.69 6.30 2.96
N ILE A 43 6.38 6.23 1.66
CA ILE A 43 6.97 5.21 0.78
C ILE A 43 8.39 5.58 0.32
N GLY A 44 8.87 6.77 0.69
CA GLY A 44 10.19 7.25 0.29
C GLY A 44 10.33 7.36 -1.23
N LYS A 45 9.30 7.84 -1.93
CA LYS A 45 9.26 7.91 -3.40
C LYS A 45 10.49 8.57 -4.01
N ASN A 46 10.98 9.63 -3.36
CA ASN A 46 12.17 10.37 -3.78
C ASN A 46 13.48 9.56 -3.69
N SER A 47 13.48 8.45 -2.95
CA SER A 47 14.61 7.53 -2.82
C SER A 47 14.52 6.34 -3.78
N PHE A 48 13.39 6.15 -4.48
CA PHE A 48 13.13 4.96 -5.29
C PHE A 48 14.21 4.75 -6.36
N ASP A 49 14.47 5.76 -7.19
CA ASP A 49 15.42 5.66 -8.30
C ASP A 49 16.83 5.31 -7.83
N ARG A 50 17.26 5.92 -6.70
CA ARG A 50 18.55 5.61 -6.10
C ARG A 50 18.60 4.18 -5.58
N LEU A 51 17.59 3.76 -4.81
CA LEU A 51 17.55 2.41 -4.24
C LEU A 51 17.48 1.31 -5.31
N TYR A 52 16.79 1.58 -6.42
CA TYR A 52 16.76 0.69 -7.57
C TYR A 52 18.12 0.62 -8.27
N LYS A 53 18.73 1.79 -8.55
CA LYS A 53 20.07 1.87 -9.17
C LYS A 53 21.15 1.19 -8.34
N ASP A 54 21.10 1.36 -7.01
CA ASP A 54 22.06 0.79 -6.07
C ASP A 54 21.83 -0.72 -5.83
N GLY A 55 20.80 -1.32 -6.45
CA GLY A 55 20.51 -2.76 -6.39
C GLY A 55 19.78 -3.23 -5.14
N TYR A 56 19.29 -2.31 -4.30
CA TYR A 56 18.50 -2.66 -3.11
C TYR A 56 17.05 -3.01 -3.43
N LEU A 57 16.53 -2.49 -4.55
CA LEU A 57 15.21 -2.83 -5.08
C LEU A 57 15.36 -3.55 -6.42
N TYR A 58 14.67 -4.67 -6.57
CA TYR A 58 14.61 -5.43 -7.81
C TYR A 58 13.23 -6.05 -7.97
N THR A 59 12.87 -6.38 -9.21
CA THR A 59 11.63 -7.10 -9.49
C THR A 59 11.80 -8.56 -9.08
N ASP A 60 10.98 -9.04 -8.15
CA ASP A 60 10.90 -10.44 -7.76
C ASP A 60 9.69 -11.10 -8.43
N THR A 61 9.94 -12.11 -9.26
CA THR A 61 8.90 -12.87 -9.98
C THR A 61 8.55 -14.20 -9.32
N THR A 62 9.15 -14.54 -8.17
CA THR A 62 9.03 -15.87 -7.52
C THR A 62 7.58 -16.33 -7.37
N ILE A 63 6.70 -15.45 -6.87
CA ILE A 63 5.28 -15.79 -6.66
C ILE A 63 4.53 -15.88 -7.98
N LEU A 64 4.80 -14.97 -8.93
CA LEU A 64 4.21 -15.01 -10.27
C LEU A 64 4.55 -16.33 -10.96
N ASP A 65 5.84 -16.69 -10.97
CA ASP A 65 6.36 -17.89 -11.61
C ASP A 65 5.79 -19.16 -10.96
N PHE A 66 5.67 -19.19 -9.63
CA PHE A 66 5.02 -20.29 -8.92
C PHE A 66 3.60 -20.54 -9.41
N PHE A 67 2.77 -19.50 -9.49
CA PHE A 67 1.40 -19.65 -9.95
C PHE A 67 1.31 -19.94 -11.44
N MET A 68 2.16 -19.34 -12.27
CA MET A 68 2.21 -19.68 -13.69
C MET A 68 2.56 -21.15 -13.88
N GLN A 69 3.58 -21.69 -13.22
CA GLN A 69 3.92 -23.12 -13.30
C GLN A 69 2.77 -24.02 -12.83
N LYS A 70 2.09 -23.67 -11.74
CA LYS A 70 0.94 -24.45 -11.24
C LYS A 70 -0.25 -24.44 -12.19
N LEU A 71 -0.50 -23.33 -12.88
CA LEU A 71 -1.57 -23.22 -13.87
C LEU A 71 -1.23 -23.99 -15.17
N HIS A 72 0.04 -24.05 -15.58
CA HIS A 72 0.46 -24.84 -16.75
C HIS A 72 0.50 -26.36 -16.48
N MET A 73 0.58 -26.80 -15.22
CA MET A 73 0.53 -28.22 -14.83
C MET A 73 -0.89 -28.79 -14.65
N GLY A 74 -1.95 -27.99 -14.88
CA GLY A 74 -3.35 -28.43 -14.83
C GLY A 74 -3.98 -28.72 -16.19
N GLY A 75 -3.18 -28.73 -17.27
CA GLY A 75 -3.65 -28.83 -18.65
C GLY A 75 -3.15 -30.08 -19.39
N SER A 76 -3.16 -31.24 -18.75
CA SER A 76 -2.97 -32.53 -19.43
C SER A 76 -4.03 -33.51 -18.94
N ASP A 77 -5.19 -33.43 -19.61
CA ASP A 77 -6.11 -34.56 -19.79
C ASP A 77 -5.70 -35.33 -21.06
#